data_AF-T0LZJ2-F1
#
_entry.id   AF-T0LZJ2-F1
#
_cell.length_a   1.000
_cell.length_b   1.000
_cell.length_c   1.000
_cell.angle_alpha   90.00
_cell.angle_beta   90.00
_cell.angle_gamma   90.00
#
_symmetry.space_group_name_H-M   'P 1'
#
loop_
_entity.id
_entity.type
_entity.pdbx_description
1 polymer ?
#
loop_
_entity_poly.entity_id
_entity_poly.type
_entity_poly.pdbx_seq_one_letter_code
_entity_poly.pdbx_strand_id
1 'polypeptide(L)'
;MLEVKNYITKKYEQGNDNIETLISLMNDFVAETYGSSVAVDGDSIETIEKLHAYIDVFYSEILENTLLIKKFNHIFYITAEQINGKATFTGPDRKTAVGMLDTVKSSLVSAGEIKLMGIIAKRLSRVAEIQMSLTPILEILRELMDKNRIVLVSTKKSDMKRLKYFNEINDLKIFSYEFRYDACIIEPGIEFSSTASSGIESLFSYVMSHKISYMSNISSIKPYLRTAYSYYSICELAGSPMEISMETLRDEYLKLYNRQPDLLKFKNYVEALCDSDIFTNVNNKIKGIDKIFKNFIEK
;
A
#
# COMPACT_ATOMS: atom_id res chain seq x y z
N MET A 1 -15.62 15.96 2.88
CA MET A 1 -16.85 15.58 2.16
C MET A 1 -16.73 16.15 0.75
N LEU A 2 -16.49 15.31 -0.27
CA LEU A 2 -16.52 15.74 -1.67
C LEU A 2 -17.98 15.72 -2.12
N GLU A 3 -18.50 16.86 -2.58
CA GLU A 3 -19.82 16.93 -3.22
C GLU A 3 -19.81 16.06 -4.49
N VAL A 4 -20.55 14.96 -4.44
CA VAL A 4 -20.80 14.08 -5.58
C VAL A 4 -21.79 14.79 -6.51
N LYS A 5 -21.37 15.12 -7.73
CA LYS A 5 -22.15 15.96 -8.66
C LYS A 5 -23.14 15.21 -9.54
N ASN A 6 -23.03 13.88 -9.67
CA ASN A 6 -23.85 13.10 -10.59
C ASN A 6 -24.39 11.81 -9.95
N TYR A 7 -25.70 11.67 -9.94
CA TYR A 7 -26.41 10.47 -9.49
C TYR A 7 -27.25 9.88 -10.63
N ILE A 8 -27.43 8.57 -10.62
CA ILE A 8 -28.38 7.84 -11.46
C ILE A 8 -29.50 7.32 -10.58
N THR A 9 -30.73 7.45 -11.05
CA THR A 9 -31.93 6.94 -10.39
C THR A 9 -32.65 5.97 -11.31
N LYS A 10 -33.01 4.79 -10.80
CA LYS A 10 -33.84 3.80 -11.50
C LYS A 10 -35.03 3.38 -10.64
N LYS A 11 -36.14 3.05 -11.30
CA LYS A 11 -37.39 2.62 -10.66
C LYS A 11 -37.68 1.18 -11.02
N TYR A 12 -38.10 0.40 -10.03
CA TYR A 12 -38.48 -1.00 -10.17
C TYR A 12 -39.89 -1.20 -9.63
N GLU A 13 -40.68 -2.01 -10.34
CA GLU A 13 -41.99 -2.45 -9.84
C GLU A 13 -41.77 -3.58 -8.83
N GLN A 14 -42.37 -3.44 -7.64
CA GLN A 14 -42.21 -4.41 -6.58
C GLN A 14 -43.56 -5.11 -6.37
N GLY A 15 -43.61 -6.42 -6.66
CA GLY A 15 -44.84 -7.21 -6.49
C GLY A 15 -45.19 -7.52 -5.04
N ASN A 16 -44.22 -7.45 -4.11
CA ASN A 16 -44.38 -7.70 -2.67
C ASN A 16 -43.37 -6.89 -1.84
N ASP A 17 -43.82 -6.27 -0.74
CA ASP A 17 -43.04 -5.41 0.16
C ASP A 17 -42.11 -6.19 1.14
N ASN A 18 -41.40 -7.20 0.64
CA ASN A 18 -40.40 -7.95 1.42
C ASN A 18 -38.98 -7.37 1.21
N ILE A 19 -38.18 -7.33 2.27
CA ILE A 19 -36.77 -6.90 2.28
C ILE A 19 -35.90 -7.75 1.33
N GLU A 20 -36.18 -9.05 1.19
CA GLU A 20 -35.45 -9.92 0.26
C GLU A 20 -35.67 -9.52 -1.20
N THR A 21 -36.91 -9.16 -1.56
CA THR A 21 -37.25 -8.63 -2.89
C THR A 21 -36.52 -7.30 -3.14
N LEU A 22 -36.44 -6.47 -2.11
CA LEU A 22 -35.77 -5.16 -2.18
C LEU A 22 -34.25 -5.30 -2.34
N ILE A 23 -33.63 -6.24 -1.63
CA ILE A 23 -32.21 -6.62 -1.79
C ILE A 23 -31.96 -7.15 -3.20
N SER A 24 -32.85 -8.00 -3.72
CA SER A 24 -32.73 -8.53 -5.08
C SER A 24 -32.77 -7.39 -6.11
N LEU A 25 -33.77 -6.51 -6.03
CA LEU A 25 -33.90 -5.36 -6.95
C LEU A 25 -32.73 -4.38 -6.83
N MET A 26 -32.15 -4.24 -5.63
CA MET A 26 -30.98 -3.43 -5.42
C MET A 26 -29.72 -4.06 -6.02
N ASN A 27 -29.56 -5.38 -5.92
CA ASN A 27 -28.50 -6.11 -6.62
C ASN A 27 -28.68 -6.04 -8.14
N ASP A 28 -29.91 -6.07 -8.66
CA ASP A 28 -30.18 -5.85 -10.09
C ASP A 28 -29.75 -4.44 -10.51
N PHE A 29 -30.13 -3.41 -9.74
CA PHE A 29 -29.68 -2.04 -9.95
C PHE A 29 -28.15 -1.92 -9.97
N VAL A 30 -27.48 -2.55 -9.01
CA VAL A 30 -26.01 -2.58 -8.91
C VAL A 30 -25.40 -3.26 -10.12
N ALA A 31 -25.87 -4.45 -10.48
CA ALA A 31 -25.34 -5.24 -11.58
C ALA A 31 -25.54 -4.53 -12.93
N GLU A 32 -26.72 -3.96 -13.16
CA GLU A 32 -27.01 -3.18 -14.38
C GLU A 32 -26.16 -1.91 -14.50
N THR A 33 -25.84 -1.26 -13.37
CA THR A 33 -25.19 0.05 -13.35
C THR A 33 -23.66 -0.05 -13.29
N TYR A 34 -23.14 -1.01 -12.53
CA TYR A 34 -21.72 -1.14 -12.21
C TYR A 34 -21.08 -2.47 -12.69
N GLY A 35 -21.90 -3.48 -13.00
CA GLY A 35 -21.45 -4.79 -13.47
C GLY A 35 -21.50 -5.88 -12.39
N SER A 36 -21.24 -7.13 -12.79
CA SER A 36 -21.41 -8.33 -11.96
C SER A 36 -20.37 -8.54 -10.86
N SER A 37 -19.30 -7.75 -10.83
CA SER A 37 -18.25 -7.79 -9.80
C SER A 37 -18.60 -6.97 -8.56
N VAL A 38 -19.83 -6.47 -8.47
CA VAL A 38 -20.28 -5.50 -7.49
C VAL A 38 -21.58 -6.05 -6.92
N ALA A 39 -21.70 -6.13 -5.59
CA ALA A 39 -22.89 -6.65 -4.93
C ALA A 39 -23.19 -5.87 -3.65
N VAL A 40 -24.45 -5.90 -3.24
CA VAL A 40 -24.89 -5.37 -1.95
C VAL A 40 -24.41 -6.28 -0.83
N ASP A 41 -23.83 -5.71 0.22
CA ASP A 41 -23.64 -6.43 1.48
C ASP A 41 -24.98 -6.55 2.21
N GLY A 42 -25.49 -7.77 2.40
CA GLY A 42 -26.77 -8.01 3.07
C GLY A 42 -26.81 -7.49 4.51
N ASP A 43 -25.65 -7.45 5.18
CA ASP A 43 -25.52 -7.01 6.57
C ASP A 43 -25.52 -5.47 6.71
N SER A 44 -25.51 -4.75 5.59
CA SER A 44 -25.44 -3.28 5.56
C SER A 44 -26.78 -2.55 5.68
N ILE A 45 -27.88 -3.29 5.72
CA ILE A 45 -29.21 -2.71 5.55
C ILE A 45 -29.74 -2.20 6.89
N GLU A 46 -29.72 -0.87 7.04
CA GLU A 46 -30.09 -0.23 8.31
C GLU A 46 -31.63 -0.17 8.52
N THR A 47 -32.43 0.21 7.52
CA THR A 47 -33.91 0.25 7.59
C THR A 47 -34.59 0.13 6.21
N ILE A 48 -35.86 -0.32 6.15
CA ILE A 48 -36.65 -0.46 4.90
C ILE A 48 -37.06 0.90 4.31
N GLU A 49 -37.30 1.92 5.15
CA GLU A 49 -37.79 3.25 4.71
C GLU A 49 -36.68 4.17 4.18
N LYS A 50 -35.42 3.95 4.60
CA LYS A 50 -34.20 4.57 4.08
C LYS A 50 -33.10 3.53 4.04
N LEU A 51 -32.95 2.87 2.89
CA LEU A 51 -31.85 1.96 2.67
C LEU A 51 -30.58 2.75 2.43
N HIS A 52 -29.62 2.64 3.33
CA HIS A 52 -28.21 2.91 3.06
C HIS A 52 -27.54 1.56 2.84
N ALA A 53 -27.49 1.09 1.60
CA ALA A 53 -26.85 -0.19 1.32
C ALA A 53 -25.37 -0.01 1.00
N TYR A 54 -24.51 -0.78 1.67
CA TYR A 54 -23.11 -0.87 1.33
C TYR A 54 -22.95 -1.76 0.11
N ILE A 55 -22.06 -1.32 -0.77
CA ILE A 55 -21.62 -2.13 -1.88
C ILE A 55 -20.25 -2.71 -1.55
N ASP A 56 -20.20 -4.03 -1.56
CA ASP A 56 -18.98 -4.80 -1.59
C ASP A 56 -18.60 -5.08 -3.05
N VAL A 57 -17.32 -4.87 -3.38
CA VAL A 57 -16.79 -5.29 -4.68
C VAL A 57 -16.05 -6.60 -4.53
N PHE A 58 -16.51 -7.59 -5.29
CA PHE A 58 -15.91 -8.90 -5.42
C PHE A 58 -15.15 -8.92 -6.74
N TYR A 59 -13.84 -8.75 -6.65
CA TYR A 59 -12.98 -8.97 -7.81
C TYR A 59 -12.54 -10.44 -7.82
N SER A 60 -13.11 -11.23 -8.74
CA SER A 60 -12.71 -12.60 -8.98
C SER A 60 -11.64 -12.68 -10.06
N GLU A 61 -10.53 -13.35 -9.78
CA GLU A 61 -9.48 -13.62 -10.75
C GLU A 61 -9.10 -15.11 -10.71
N ILE A 62 -8.83 -15.71 -11.86
CA ILE A 62 -8.22 -17.04 -11.93
C ILE A 62 -6.73 -16.84 -12.16
N LEU A 63 -5.92 -17.25 -11.19
CA LEU A 63 -4.47 -17.33 -11.32
C LEU A 63 -4.05 -18.78 -11.35
N GLU A 64 -3.45 -19.20 -12.48
CA GLU A 64 -3.15 -20.62 -12.75
C GLU A 64 -4.42 -21.48 -12.57
N ASN A 65 -4.54 -22.21 -11.45
CA ASN A 65 -5.70 -23.06 -11.11
C ASN A 65 -6.46 -22.57 -9.86
N THR A 66 -6.18 -21.36 -9.37
CA THR A 66 -6.75 -20.82 -8.13
C THR A 66 -7.69 -19.66 -8.43
N LEU A 67 -8.95 -19.77 -7.99
CA LEU A 67 -9.89 -18.64 -7.98
C LEU A 67 -9.61 -17.76 -6.77
N LEU A 68 -9.16 -16.53 -7.02
CA LEU A 68 -8.89 -15.50 -6.03
C LEU A 68 -10.09 -14.54 -5.99
N ILE A 69 -10.62 -14.28 -4.80
CA ILE A 69 -11.72 -13.33 -4.60
C ILE A 69 -11.23 -12.23 -3.66
N LYS A 70 -11.10 -11.01 -4.19
CA LYS A 70 -10.78 -9.83 -3.39
C LYS A 70 -12.07 -9.10 -3.03
N LYS A 71 -12.37 -9.04 -1.73
CA LYS A 71 -13.47 -8.25 -1.17
C LYS A 71 -12.95 -6.86 -0.83
N PHE A 72 -13.54 -5.83 -1.45
CA PHE A 72 -13.33 -4.44 -1.04
C PHE A 72 -14.54 -4.01 -0.22
N ASN A 73 -14.33 -3.79 1.08
CA ASN A 73 -15.39 -3.31 1.97
C ASN A 73 -15.78 -1.86 1.60
N HIS A 74 -17.07 -1.54 1.76
CA HIS A 74 -17.70 -0.22 1.67
C HIS A 74 -17.06 0.79 0.71
N ILE A 75 -17.70 1.00 -0.45
CA ILE A 75 -17.15 1.89 -1.47
C ILE A 75 -18.04 3.12 -1.69
N PHE A 76 -19.36 2.94 -1.71
CA PHE A 76 -20.34 4.02 -1.75
C PHE A 76 -21.73 3.52 -1.32
N TYR A 77 -22.62 4.47 -1.07
CA TYR A 77 -24.00 4.22 -0.67
C TYR A 77 -24.93 4.20 -1.89
N ILE A 78 -25.92 3.31 -1.85
CA ILE A 78 -27.15 3.44 -2.64
C ILE A 78 -28.28 3.80 -1.69
N THR A 79 -29.07 4.80 -2.07
CA THR A 79 -30.32 5.14 -1.39
C THR A 79 -31.49 4.48 -2.09
N ALA A 80 -32.40 3.87 -1.33
CA ALA A 80 -33.69 3.43 -1.87
C ALA A 80 -34.84 4.19 -1.21
N GLU A 81 -35.80 4.61 -2.03
CA GLU A 81 -37.08 5.17 -1.59
C GLU A 81 -38.23 4.30 -2.10
N GLN A 82 -39.12 3.89 -1.21
CA GLN A 82 -40.31 3.11 -1.56
C GLN A 82 -41.55 4.01 -1.56
N ILE A 83 -42.23 4.10 -2.71
CA ILE A 83 -43.46 4.87 -2.85
C ILE A 83 -44.47 4.04 -3.65
N ASN A 84 -45.62 3.71 -3.06
CA ASN A 84 -46.76 3.06 -3.71
C ASN A 84 -46.39 1.76 -4.47
N GLY A 85 -45.69 0.81 -3.83
CA GLY A 85 -45.29 -0.46 -4.46
C GLY A 85 -44.19 -0.33 -5.53
N LYS A 86 -43.50 0.81 -5.57
CA LYS A 86 -42.35 1.04 -6.46
C LYS A 86 -41.11 1.36 -5.62
N ALA A 87 -40.02 0.67 -5.91
CA ALA A 87 -38.71 0.95 -5.33
C ALA A 87 -37.93 1.85 -6.28
N THR A 88 -37.47 2.99 -5.76
CA THR A 88 -36.61 3.94 -6.48
C THR A 88 -35.22 3.88 -5.88
N PHE A 89 -34.23 3.42 -6.65
CA PHE A 89 -32.83 3.38 -6.20
C PHE A 89 -32.05 4.52 -6.82
N THR A 90 -31.24 5.18 -6.01
CA THR A 90 -30.34 6.26 -6.42
C THR A 90 -28.93 5.95 -5.95
N GLY A 91 -27.98 6.01 -6.87
CA GLY A 91 -26.55 5.81 -6.60
C GLY A 91 -25.68 6.72 -7.47
N PRO A 92 -24.37 6.78 -7.24
CA PRO A 92 -23.47 7.55 -8.10
C PRO A 92 -23.52 7.02 -9.55
N ASP A 93 -23.30 7.90 -10.53
CA ASP A 93 -23.14 7.42 -11.91
C ASP A 93 -21.95 6.45 -12.05
N ARG A 94 -21.93 5.63 -13.11
CA ARG A 94 -20.88 4.61 -13.31
C ARG A 94 -19.47 5.21 -13.28
N LYS A 95 -19.27 6.38 -13.86
CA LYS A 95 -17.95 7.04 -13.91
C LYS A 95 -17.48 7.43 -12.52
N THR A 96 -18.39 7.98 -11.72
CA THR A 96 -18.15 8.40 -10.33
C THR A 96 -17.85 7.18 -9.46
N ALA A 97 -18.67 6.12 -9.57
CA ALA A 97 -18.44 4.86 -8.86
C ALA A 97 -17.06 4.26 -9.18
N VAL A 98 -16.66 4.21 -10.46
CA VAL A 98 -15.32 3.75 -10.86
C VAL A 98 -14.21 4.62 -10.25
N GLY A 99 -14.36 5.95 -10.24
CA GLY A 99 -13.39 6.83 -9.59
C GLY A 99 -13.28 6.62 -8.07
N MET A 100 -14.40 6.33 -7.40
CA MET A 100 -14.41 5.99 -5.97
C MET A 100 -13.71 4.64 -5.73
N LEU A 101 -13.97 3.64 -6.57
CA LEU A 101 -13.31 2.34 -6.55
C LEU A 101 -11.79 2.47 -6.69
N ASP A 102 -11.33 3.23 -7.68
CA ASP A 102 -9.90 3.44 -7.93
C ASP A 102 -9.23 4.15 -6.74
N THR A 103 -9.94 5.06 -6.08
CA THR A 103 -9.47 5.77 -4.88
C THR A 103 -9.32 4.80 -3.71
N VAL A 104 -10.34 3.99 -3.43
CA VAL A 104 -10.31 2.97 -2.37
C VAL A 104 -9.21 1.95 -2.64
N LYS A 105 -9.11 1.43 -3.87
CA LYS A 105 -8.06 0.51 -4.29
C LYS A 105 -6.67 1.10 -4.07
N SER A 106 -6.44 2.35 -4.49
CA SER A 106 -5.16 3.05 -4.31
C SER A 106 -4.81 3.26 -2.84
N SER A 107 -5.82 3.57 -2.01
CA SER A 107 -5.65 3.72 -0.56
C SER A 107 -5.24 2.40 0.09
N LEU A 108 -5.94 1.30 -0.25
CA LEU A 108 -5.63 -0.04 0.27
C LEU A 108 -4.26 -0.54 -0.18
N VAL A 109 -3.89 -0.31 -1.44
CA VAL A 109 -2.53 -0.60 -1.94
C VAL A 109 -1.49 0.18 -1.14
N SER A 110 -1.71 1.48 -0.90
CA SER A 110 -0.76 2.29 -0.12
C SER A 110 -0.66 1.85 1.34
N ALA A 111 -1.78 1.49 1.97
CA ALA A 111 -1.80 0.96 3.32
C ALA A 111 -1.06 -0.38 3.41
N GLY A 112 -1.27 -1.26 2.43
CA GLY A 112 -0.58 -2.53 2.31
C GLY A 112 0.93 -2.37 2.07
N GLU A 113 1.34 -1.42 1.23
CA GLU A 113 2.76 -1.05 1.04
C GLU A 113 3.40 -0.59 2.35
N ILE A 114 2.72 0.28 3.12
CA ILE A 114 3.21 0.75 4.43
C ILE A 114 3.35 -0.43 5.41
N LYS A 115 2.34 -1.31 5.46
CA LYS A 115 2.36 -2.52 6.30
C LYS A 115 3.55 -3.40 5.93
N LEU A 116 3.70 -3.72 4.64
CA LEU A 116 4.80 -4.55 4.16
C LEU A 116 6.16 -3.90 4.44
N MET A 117 6.29 -2.59 4.22
CA MET A 117 7.50 -1.84 4.52
C MET A 117 7.91 -1.97 5.99
N GLY A 118 6.97 -1.95 6.94
CA GLY A 118 7.26 -2.22 8.35
C GLY A 118 7.87 -3.60 8.62
N ILE A 119 7.57 -4.59 7.77
CA ILE A 119 8.07 -5.96 7.89
C ILE A 119 9.43 -6.14 7.18
N ILE A 120 9.61 -5.49 6.03
CA ILE A 120 10.78 -5.71 5.16
C ILE A 120 11.82 -4.58 5.20
N ALA A 121 11.59 -3.47 5.93
CA ALA A 121 12.48 -2.31 5.96
C ALA A 121 13.95 -2.67 6.22
N LYS A 122 14.21 -3.54 7.20
CA LYS A 122 15.57 -4.01 7.52
C LYS A 122 16.22 -4.74 6.34
N ARG A 123 15.45 -5.52 5.59
CA ARG A 123 15.94 -6.25 4.41
C ARG A 123 16.20 -5.32 3.25
N LEU A 124 15.27 -4.42 2.96
CA LEU A 124 15.43 -3.39 1.93
C LEU A 124 16.63 -2.47 2.19
N SER A 125 17.01 -2.25 3.45
CA SER A 125 18.21 -1.48 3.79
C SER A 125 19.52 -2.09 3.26
N ARG A 126 19.51 -3.37 2.87
CA ARG A 126 20.65 -4.11 2.30
C ARG A 126 20.73 -4.01 0.77
N VAL A 127 19.70 -3.50 0.11
CA VAL A 127 19.69 -3.33 -1.34
C VAL A 127 20.62 -2.18 -1.72
N ALA A 128 21.61 -2.45 -2.56
CA ALA A 128 22.68 -1.51 -2.91
C ALA A 128 22.13 -0.22 -3.52
N GLU A 129 21.13 -0.30 -4.40
CA GLU A 129 20.50 0.85 -5.04
C GLU A 129 19.75 1.73 -4.03
N ILE A 130 19.15 1.12 -3.00
CA ILE A 130 18.51 1.85 -1.90
C ILE A 130 19.57 2.58 -1.08
N GLN A 131 20.69 1.90 -0.75
CA GLN A 131 21.81 2.53 -0.05
C GLN A 131 22.39 3.70 -0.86
N MET A 132 22.60 3.52 -2.16
CA MET A 132 23.07 4.58 -3.06
C MET A 132 22.10 5.77 -3.10
N SER A 133 20.80 5.51 -3.20
CA SER A 133 19.77 6.55 -3.15
C SER A 133 19.80 7.33 -1.82
N LEU A 134 20.05 6.63 -0.72
CA LEU A 134 20.04 7.17 0.64
C LEU A 134 21.44 7.49 1.17
N THR A 135 22.41 7.66 0.27
CA THR A 135 23.78 8.09 0.61
C THR A 135 23.82 9.30 1.55
N PRO A 136 22.98 10.35 1.41
CA PRO A 136 23.00 11.46 2.35
C PRO A 136 22.71 11.06 3.80
N ILE A 137 21.80 10.09 4.02
CA ILE A 137 21.52 9.55 5.36
C ILE A 137 22.73 8.75 5.85
N LEU A 138 23.28 7.87 5.01
CA LEU A 138 24.45 7.05 5.35
C LEU A 138 25.67 7.91 5.70
N GLU A 139 25.89 9.03 5.00
CA GLU A 139 26.97 9.97 5.30
C GLU A 139 26.81 10.61 6.67
N ILE A 140 25.59 11.03 7.05
CA ILE A 140 25.31 11.55 8.40
C ILE A 140 25.62 10.48 9.45
N LEU A 141 25.12 9.26 9.26
CA LEU A 141 25.31 8.16 10.20
C LEU A 141 26.79 7.76 10.35
N ARG A 142 27.54 7.70 9.24
CA ARG A 142 28.98 7.41 9.25
C ARG A 142 29.76 8.48 9.98
N GLU A 143 29.51 9.76 9.69
CA GLU A 143 30.20 10.85 10.39
C GLU A 143 29.90 10.88 11.89
N LEU A 144 28.66 10.57 12.29
CA LEU A 144 28.32 10.41 13.70
C LEU A 144 29.06 9.22 14.34
N MET A 145 29.18 8.09 13.63
CA MET A 145 29.89 6.91 14.13
C MET A 145 31.40 7.17 14.28
N ASP A 146 32.00 7.89 13.33
CA ASP A 146 33.45 8.13 13.28
C ASP A 146 33.89 9.28 14.19
N LYS A 147 33.08 10.35 14.27
CA LYS A 147 33.47 11.62 14.91
C LYS A 147 32.62 12.00 16.11
N ASN A 148 31.55 11.24 16.40
CA ASN A 148 30.54 11.58 17.42
C ASN A 148 29.90 12.97 17.24
N ARG A 149 30.03 13.58 16.06
CA ARG A 149 29.47 14.90 15.75
C ARG A 149 29.54 15.19 14.27
N ILE A 150 28.51 15.87 13.76
CA ILE A 150 28.49 16.46 12.41
C ILE A 150 27.91 17.87 12.48
N VAL A 151 28.46 18.78 11.68
CA VAL A 151 27.97 20.15 11.54
C VAL A 151 27.60 20.37 10.09
N LEU A 152 26.30 20.55 9.82
CA LEU A 152 25.78 20.79 8.48
C LEU A 152 25.43 22.27 8.32
N VAL A 153 26.05 22.94 7.36
CA VAL A 153 25.87 24.38 7.13
C VAL A 153 24.91 24.60 5.95
N SER A 154 23.79 25.27 6.17
CA SER A 154 22.72 25.48 5.17
C SER A 154 23.17 26.21 3.92
N THR A 155 24.21 27.05 4.01
CA THR A 155 24.80 27.78 2.88
C THR A 155 25.65 26.88 1.96
N LYS A 156 26.07 25.70 2.42
CA LYS A 156 26.83 24.73 1.62
C LYS A 156 25.90 23.80 0.86
N LYS A 157 26.06 23.73 -0.47
CA LYS A 157 25.21 22.91 -1.36
C LYS A 157 25.20 21.41 -1.00
N SER A 158 26.34 20.85 -0.58
CA SER A 158 26.45 19.46 -0.12
C SER A 158 25.60 19.21 1.12
N ASP A 159 25.69 20.12 2.08
CA ASP A 159 25.07 20.01 3.39
C ASP A 159 23.57 20.27 3.28
N MET A 160 23.13 21.14 2.37
CA MET A 160 21.71 21.36 2.09
C MET A 160 21.00 20.07 1.66
N LYS A 161 21.66 19.20 0.89
CA LYS A 161 21.09 17.88 0.54
C LYS A 161 20.98 17.01 1.78
N ARG A 162 22.03 16.93 2.62
CA ARG A 162 22.02 16.16 3.87
C ARG A 162 20.96 16.68 4.86
N LEU A 163 20.86 17.99 5.04
CA LEU A 163 19.86 18.66 5.87
C LEU A 163 18.44 18.32 5.43
N LYS A 164 18.17 18.30 4.12
CA LYS A 164 16.86 17.89 3.60
C LYS A 164 16.49 16.49 4.07
N TYR A 165 17.40 15.52 3.97
CA TYR A 165 17.15 14.16 4.43
C TYR A 165 17.10 14.07 5.96
N PHE A 166 17.98 14.80 6.65
CA PHE A 166 18.02 14.83 8.11
C PHE A 166 16.70 15.33 8.70
N ASN A 167 16.12 16.39 8.16
CA ASN A 167 14.85 16.95 8.64
C ASN A 167 13.67 15.96 8.58
N GLU A 168 13.75 14.94 7.74
CA GLU A 168 12.72 13.89 7.63
C GLU A 168 12.90 12.80 8.70
N ILE A 169 14.09 12.72 9.32
CA ILE A 169 14.50 11.66 10.25
C ILE A 169 15.01 12.16 11.61
N ASN A 170 15.00 13.48 11.87
CA ASN A 170 15.70 14.10 13.00
C ASN A 170 15.09 13.80 14.38
N ASP A 171 13.80 13.46 14.42
CA ASP A 171 13.04 13.04 15.60
C ASP A 171 13.37 11.60 16.04
N LEU A 172 14.21 10.87 15.31
CA LEU A 172 14.70 9.58 15.75
C LEU A 172 15.65 9.73 16.93
N LYS A 173 15.47 8.90 17.96
CA LYS A 173 16.26 8.89 19.20
C LYS A 173 17.75 8.55 19.04
N ILE A 174 18.19 8.18 17.85
CA ILE A 174 19.60 8.03 17.50
C ILE A 174 20.28 9.38 17.24
N PHE A 175 19.51 10.48 17.17
CA PHE A 175 20.01 11.84 16.98
C PHE A 175 19.72 12.72 18.20
N SER A 176 20.68 13.56 18.54
CA SER A 176 20.52 14.79 19.30
C SER A 176 20.95 15.93 18.37
N TYR A 177 20.24 17.06 18.35
CA TYR A 177 20.61 18.15 17.46
C TYR A 177 20.21 19.52 17.98
N GLU A 178 20.95 20.54 17.54
CA GLU A 178 20.63 21.94 17.75
C GLU A 178 20.81 22.73 16.46
N PHE A 179 19.89 23.67 16.21
CA PHE A 179 20.04 24.66 15.15
C PHE A 179 20.67 25.92 15.75
N ARG A 180 21.84 26.33 15.22
CA ARG A 180 22.52 27.56 15.59
C ARG A 180 22.90 28.35 14.34
N TYR A 181 22.40 29.58 14.25
CA TYR A 181 22.59 30.45 13.10
C TYR A 181 22.17 29.76 11.79
N ASP A 182 23.13 29.50 10.89
CA ASP A 182 22.93 28.85 9.59
C ASP A 182 23.36 27.37 9.59
N ALA A 183 23.63 26.78 10.76
CA ALA A 183 24.10 25.41 10.91
C ALA A 183 23.19 24.53 11.78
N CYS A 184 23.15 23.24 11.44
CA CYS A 184 22.61 22.19 12.29
C CYS A 184 23.78 21.37 12.84
N ILE A 185 23.90 21.33 14.17
CA ILE A 185 24.87 20.50 14.87
C ILE A 185 24.13 19.24 15.29
N ILE A 186 24.61 18.08 14.84
CA ILE A 186 24.01 16.78 15.14
C ILE A 186 25.03 15.95 15.91
N GLU A 187 24.57 15.30 16.95
CA GLU A 187 25.33 14.46 17.88
C GLU A 187 24.58 13.13 18.10
N PRO A 188 25.26 12.08 18.60
CA PRO A 188 24.62 10.83 18.98
C PRO A 188 23.50 11.05 20.00
N GLY A 189 22.31 10.55 19.69
CA GLY A 189 21.19 10.50 20.62
C GLY A 189 21.29 9.33 21.61
N ILE A 190 20.30 9.23 22.51
CA ILE A 190 20.27 8.24 23.60
C ILE A 190 20.33 6.78 23.12
N GLU A 191 19.76 6.47 21.96
CA GLU A 191 19.70 5.10 21.42
C GLU A 191 20.81 4.84 20.37
N PHE A 192 21.71 5.80 20.13
CA PHE A 192 22.73 5.68 19.10
C PHE A 192 23.70 4.53 19.39
N SER A 193 24.29 4.49 20.58
CA SER A 193 25.32 3.49 20.93
C SER A 193 24.80 2.04 20.90
N SER A 194 23.59 1.81 21.42
CA SER A 194 22.96 0.48 21.38
C SER A 194 22.68 0.04 19.94
N THR A 195 22.25 0.97 19.10
CA THR A 195 21.93 0.70 17.68
C THR A 195 23.21 0.51 16.85
N ALA A 196 24.25 1.31 17.07
CA ALA A 196 25.51 1.29 16.34
C ALA A 196 26.40 0.09 16.69
N SER A 197 26.11 -0.62 17.79
CA SER A 197 26.89 -1.78 18.26
C SER A 197 27.10 -2.87 17.20
N SER A 198 26.20 -2.96 16.21
CA SER A 198 26.25 -3.92 15.11
C SER A 198 26.71 -3.32 13.77
N GLY A 199 27.24 -2.11 13.77
CA GLY A 199 27.78 -1.43 12.59
C GLY A 199 26.87 -0.36 11.98
N ILE A 200 27.25 0.14 10.81
CA ILE A 200 26.50 1.19 10.09
C ILE A 200 25.17 0.66 9.53
N GLU A 201 25.13 -0.63 9.18
CA GLU A 201 23.97 -1.31 8.62
C GLU A 201 22.82 -1.37 9.64
N SER A 202 23.10 -1.49 10.93
CA SER A 202 22.07 -1.49 11.97
C SER A 202 21.49 -0.10 12.20
N LEU A 203 22.31 0.96 12.15
CA LEU A 203 21.83 2.35 12.17
C LEU A 203 20.94 2.64 10.96
N PHE A 204 21.37 2.22 9.77
CA PHE A 204 20.57 2.44 8.57
C PHE A 204 19.27 1.64 8.57
N SER A 205 19.31 0.38 9.02
CA SER A 205 18.12 -0.44 9.25
C SER A 205 17.17 0.20 10.27
N TYR A 206 17.71 0.81 11.32
CA TYR A 206 16.93 1.51 12.33
C TYR A 206 16.19 2.70 11.71
N VAL A 207 16.88 3.54 10.94
CA VAL A 207 16.25 4.66 10.23
C VAL A 207 15.14 4.16 9.29
N MET A 208 15.41 3.14 8.49
CA MET A 208 14.44 2.55 7.56
C MET A 208 13.19 2.00 8.26
N SER A 209 13.35 1.39 9.43
CA SER A 209 12.25 0.76 10.19
C SER A 209 11.44 1.74 11.05
N HIS A 210 12.01 2.89 11.43
CA HIS A 210 11.30 3.89 12.23
C HIS A 210 10.71 5.02 11.39
N LYS A 211 11.07 5.10 10.10
CA LYS A 211 10.58 6.11 9.16
C LYS A 211 9.79 5.54 7.98
N ILE A 212 9.00 4.51 8.25
CA ILE A 212 8.24 3.73 7.27
C ILE A 212 7.47 4.63 6.28
N SER A 213 6.64 5.56 6.78
CA SER A 213 5.80 6.42 5.93
C SER A 213 6.62 7.34 5.03
N TYR A 214 7.77 7.82 5.50
CA TYR A 214 8.67 8.62 4.69
C TYR A 214 9.36 7.74 3.64
N MET A 215 9.93 6.61 4.06
CA MET A 215 10.70 5.70 3.21
C MET A 215 9.86 5.06 2.11
N SER A 216 8.61 4.68 2.39
CA SER A 216 7.69 4.14 1.37
C SER A 216 7.39 5.14 0.24
N ASN A 217 7.55 6.43 0.52
CA ASN A 217 7.31 7.50 -0.45
C ASN A 217 8.52 7.84 -1.33
N ILE A 218 9.71 7.32 -1.03
CA ILE A 218 10.92 7.59 -1.80
C ILE A 218 10.88 6.83 -3.14
N SER A 219 10.98 7.58 -4.25
CA SER A 219 10.82 7.07 -5.61
C SER A 219 11.77 5.92 -5.99
N SER A 220 12.96 5.86 -5.40
CA SER A 220 13.95 4.79 -5.61
C SER A 220 13.65 3.52 -4.81
N ILE A 221 12.91 3.61 -3.70
CA ILE A 221 12.49 2.47 -2.88
C ILE A 221 11.22 1.85 -3.46
N LYS A 222 10.32 2.69 -4.00
CA LYS A 222 9.02 2.27 -4.54
C LYS A 222 9.10 1.05 -5.46
N PRO A 223 10.00 0.93 -6.45
CA PRO A 223 10.04 -0.24 -7.32
C PRO A 223 10.22 -1.56 -6.55
N TYR A 224 11.11 -1.60 -5.56
CA TYR A 224 11.36 -2.79 -4.75
C TYR A 224 10.18 -3.10 -3.83
N LEU A 225 9.65 -2.08 -3.15
CA LEU A 225 8.49 -2.25 -2.26
C LEU A 225 7.26 -2.73 -3.04
N ARG A 226 7.01 -2.15 -4.22
CA ARG A 226 5.89 -2.49 -5.09
C ARG A 226 6.00 -3.89 -5.66
N THR A 227 7.18 -4.28 -6.14
CA THR A 227 7.42 -5.66 -6.59
C THR A 227 7.20 -6.66 -5.46
N ALA A 228 7.71 -6.38 -4.25
CA ALA A 228 7.45 -7.20 -3.07
C ALA A 228 5.95 -7.25 -2.74
N TYR A 229 5.28 -6.10 -2.75
CA TYR A 229 3.85 -6.00 -2.44
C TYR A 229 2.99 -6.77 -3.44
N SER A 230 3.26 -6.68 -4.75
CA SER A 230 2.56 -7.48 -5.77
C SER A 230 2.62 -8.98 -5.48
N TYR A 231 3.75 -9.48 -4.99
CA TYR A 231 3.86 -10.89 -4.59
C TYR A 231 3.08 -11.19 -3.30
N TYR A 232 3.23 -10.38 -2.25
CA TYR A 232 2.60 -10.69 -0.97
C TYR A 232 1.09 -10.46 -0.99
N SER A 233 0.58 -9.52 -1.79
CA SER A 233 -0.85 -9.29 -1.96
C SER A 233 -1.53 -10.45 -2.67
N ILE A 234 -0.92 -11.03 -3.70
CA ILE A 234 -1.51 -12.18 -4.40
C ILE A 234 -1.49 -13.45 -3.51
N CYS A 235 -0.43 -13.63 -2.72
CA CYS A 235 -0.35 -14.72 -1.75
C CYS A 235 -1.32 -14.55 -0.59
N GLU A 236 -1.58 -13.32 -0.14
CA GLU A 236 -2.60 -13.02 0.89
C GLU A 236 -3.98 -13.46 0.41
N LEU A 237 -4.33 -13.14 -0.85
CA LEU A 237 -5.57 -13.58 -1.46
C LEU A 237 -5.67 -15.11 -1.57
N ALA A 238 -4.56 -15.78 -1.88
CA ALA A 238 -4.49 -17.24 -1.95
C ALA A 238 -4.45 -17.92 -0.56
N GLY A 239 -4.23 -17.16 0.51
CA GLY A 239 -4.07 -17.67 1.88
C GLY A 239 -2.76 -18.42 2.13
N SER A 240 -1.84 -18.49 1.17
CA SER A 240 -0.55 -19.18 1.32
C SER A 240 0.52 -18.64 0.36
N PRO A 241 1.82 -18.81 0.68
CA PRO A 241 2.90 -18.48 -0.24
C PRO A 241 2.88 -19.40 -1.49
N MET A 242 2.92 -18.81 -2.68
CA MET A 242 2.89 -19.53 -3.96
C MET A 242 4.19 -19.33 -4.74
N GLU A 243 4.58 -20.33 -5.53
CA GLU A 243 5.67 -20.19 -6.50
C GLU A 243 5.12 -19.59 -7.79
N ILE A 244 5.48 -18.34 -8.10
CA ILE A 244 4.96 -17.63 -9.27
C ILE A 244 6.05 -17.31 -10.28
N SER A 245 5.68 -17.23 -11.56
CA SER A 245 6.61 -16.81 -12.60
C SER A 245 6.90 -15.30 -12.52
N MET A 246 8.00 -14.86 -13.13
CA MET A 246 8.32 -13.43 -13.25
C MET A 246 7.27 -12.67 -14.09
N GLU A 247 6.68 -13.33 -15.08
CA GLU A 247 5.60 -12.76 -15.91
C GLU A 247 4.34 -12.52 -15.07
N THR A 248 3.91 -13.54 -14.31
CA THR A 248 2.79 -13.45 -13.37
C THR A 248 2.97 -12.30 -12.37
N LEU A 249 4.16 -12.18 -11.78
CA LEU A 249 4.45 -11.09 -10.84
C LEU A 249 4.42 -9.71 -11.52
N ARG A 250 4.88 -9.62 -12.77
CA ARG A 250 4.85 -8.37 -13.55
C ARG A 250 3.43 -7.96 -13.93
N ASP A 251 2.57 -8.92 -14.23
CA ASP A 251 1.17 -8.68 -14.53
C ASP A 251 0.40 -8.24 -13.29
N GLU A 252 0.67 -8.84 -12.14
CA GLU A 252 0.10 -8.38 -10.87
C GLU A 252 0.56 -6.96 -10.52
N TYR A 253 1.84 -6.65 -10.76
CA TYR A 253 2.35 -5.28 -10.64
C TYR A 253 1.56 -4.31 -11.56
N LEU A 254 1.34 -4.67 -12.82
CA LEU A 254 0.55 -3.86 -13.74
C LEU A 254 -0.88 -3.65 -13.23
N LYS A 255 -1.54 -4.68 -12.71
CA LYS A 255 -2.91 -4.60 -12.17
C LYS A 255 -3.03 -3.68 -10.95
N LEU A 256 -2.04 -3.72 -10.05
CA LEU A 256 -2.06 -2.90 -8.84
C LEU A 256 -1.71 -1.45 -9.13
N TYR A 257 -0.77 -1.20 -10.06
CA TYR A 257 -0.16 0.12 -10.26
C TYR A 257 -0.52 0.80 -11.57
N ASN A 258 -1.30 0.14 -12.43
CA ASN A 258 -1.61 0.58 -13.80
C ASN A 258 -0.35 1.02 -14.56
N ARG A 259 0.76 0.31 -14.32
CA ARG A 259 2.06 0.62 -14.90
C ARG A 259 2.84 -0.65 -15.10
N GLN A 260 3.27 -0.89 -16.34
CA GLN A 260 4.14 -2.02 -16.63
C GLN A 260 5.61 -1.58 -16.48
N PRO A 261 6.39 -2.25 -15.62
CA PRO A 261 7.82 -1.99 -15.54
C PRO A 261 8.53 -2.58 -16.76
N ASP A 262 9.62 -1.95 -17.16
CA ASP A 262 10.55 -2.50 -18.15
C ASP A 262 11.07 -3.87 -17.69
N LEU A 263 11.17 -4.83 -18.61
CA LEU A 263 11.48 -6.23 -18.29
C LEU A 263 12.84 -6.38 -17.61
N LEU A 264 13.87 -5.70 -18.12
CA LEU A 264 15.22 -5.78 -17.57
C LEU A 264 15.29 -5.12 -16.20
N LYS A 265 14.67 -3.94 -16.04
CA LYS A 265 14.59 -3.28 -14.73
C LYS A 265 13.83 -4.13 -13.71
N PHE A 266 12.72 -4.74 -14.12
CA PHE A 266 11.92 -5.58 -13.24
C PHE A 266 12.67 -6.82 -12.78
N LYS A 267 13.41 -7.47 -13.69
CA LYS A 267 14.31 -8.57 -13.36
C LYS A 267 15.33 -8.16 -12.30
N ASN A 268 15.99 -7.01 -12.46
CA ASN A 268 16.94 -6.51 -11.46
C ASN A 268 16.27 -6.25 -10.10
N TYR A 269 15.03 -5.74 -10.08
CA TYR A 269 14.29 -5.57 -8.82
C TYR A 269 14.05 -6.92 -8.12
N VAL A 270 13.66 -7.95 -8.87
CA VAL A 270 13.45 -9.30 -8.32
C VAL A 270 14.75 -9.90 -7.80
N GLU A 271 15.84 -9.77 -8.55
CA GLU A 271 17.17 -10.26 -8.13
C GLU A 271 17.62 -9.58 -6.83
N ALA A 272 17.54 -8.25 -6.74
CA ALA A 272 17.86 -7.52 -5.52
C ALA A 272 16.97 -7.90 -4.32
N LEU A 273 15.70 -8.24 -4.57
CA LEU A 273 14.78 -8.74 -3.54
C LEU A 273 15.13 -10.18 -3.10
N CYS A 274 15.71 -10.99 -3.99
CA CYS A 274 16.26 -12.30 -3.63
C CYS A 274 17.52 -12.13 -2.77
N ASP A 275 18.45 -11.28 -3.19
CA ASP A 275 19.71 -11.02 -2.49
C ASP A 275 19.51 -10.39 -1.09
N SER A 276 18.37 -9.75 -0.86
CA SER A 276 18.00 -9.15 0.43
C SER A 276 17.10 -10.04 1.30
N ASP A 277 16.95 -11.33 0.97
CA ASP A 277 16.12 -12.29 1.70
C ASP A 277 14.63 -11.89 1.79
N ILE A 278 14.09 -11.22 0.77
CA ILE A 278 12.65 -10.92 0.66
C ILE A 278 11.97 -11.99 -0.20
N PHE A 279 12.69 -12.46 -1.22
CA PHE A 279 12.31 -13.56 -2.10
C PHE A 279 13.36 -14.67 -2.07
N THR A 280 12.97 -15.80 -2.67
CA THR A 280 13.82 -16.94 -3.01
C THR A 280 13.49 -17.36 -4.43
N ASN A 281 14.47 -17.91 -5.13
CA ASN A 281 14.28 -18.50 -6.45
C ASN A 281 14.19 -20.03 -6.31
N VAL A 282 13.07 -20.59 -6.74
CA VAL A 282 12.78 -22.04 -6.71
C VAL A 282 12.46 -22.47 -8.13
N ASN A 283 13.34 -23.23 -8.77
CA ASN A 283 13.13 -23.74 -10.14
C ASN A 283 12.70 -22.66 -11.17
N ASN A 284 13.39 -21.51 -11.19
CA ASN A 284 13.05 -20.33 -12.01
C ASN A 284 11.70 -19.66 -11.68
N LYS A 285 11.11 -19.98 -10.54
CA LYS A 285 9.95 -19.29 -9.97
C LYS A 285 10.34 -18.49 -8.74
N ILE A 286 9.56 -17.46 -8.45
CA ILE A 286 9.73 -16.56 -7.33
C ILE A 286 8.85 -17.06 -6.20
N LYS A 287 9.42 -17.20 -5.01
CA LYS A 287 8.70 -17.48 -3.77
C LYS A 287 9.17 -16.55 -2.67
N GLY A 288 8.24 -15.86 -2.04
CA GLY A 288 8.49 -15.00 -0.88
C GLY A 288 8.77 -15.80 0.39
N ILE A 289 9.48 -15.17 1.33
CA ILE A 289 9.83 -15.78 2.60
C ILE A 289 8.59 -15.96 3.49
N ASP A 290 8.36 -17.18 3.96
CA ASP A 290 7.20 -17.55 4.78
C ASP A 290 7.04 -16.68 6.03
N LYS A 291 8.15 -16.27 6.66
CA LYS A 291 8.11 -15.37 7.83
C LYS A 291 7.58 -13.98 7.49
N ILE A 292 7.91 -13.45 6.31
CA ILE A 292 7.39 -12.15 5.87
C ILE A 292 5.89 -12.30 5.58
N PHE A 293 5.49 -13.39 4.92
CA PHE A 293 4.09 -13.67 4.63
C PHE A 293 3.24 -13.76 5.91
N LYS A 294 3.66 -14.56 6.90
CA LYS A 294 2.95 -14.70 8.18
C LYS A 294 2.73 -13.35 8.87
N ASN A 295 3.79 -12.55 8.99
CA ASN A 295 3.70 -11.20 9.56
C ASN A 295 2.84 -10.24 8.73
N PHE A 296 2.74 -10.47 7.41
CA PHE A 296 1.96 -9.63 6.50
C PHE A 296 0.47 -9.91 6.59
N ILE A 297 0.05 -11.15 6.86
CA ILE A 297 -1.35 -11.52 7.01
C ILE A 297 -1.86 -11.40 8.46
N GLU A 298 -0.96 -11.35 9.44
CA GLU A 298 -1.32 -11.07 10.84
C GLU A 298 -1.98 -9.69 10.97
N LYS A 299 -3.10 -9.62 11.71
CA LYS A 299 -3.91 -8.40 11.91
C LYS A 299 -3.32 -7.51 12.99
#